data_AF-W1PBB4-F1
#
_entry.id   AF-W1PBB4-F1
#
_cell.length_a   1.000
_cell.length_b   1.000
_cell.length_c   1.000
_cell.angle_alpha   90.00
_cell.angle_beta   90.00
_cell.angle_gamma   90.00
#
_symmetry.space_group_name_H-M   'P 1'
#
loop_
_entity.id
_entity.type
_entity.pdbx_description
1 polymer ?
#
loop_
_entity_poly.entity_id
_entity_poly.type
_entity_poly.pdbx_seq_one_letter_code
_entity_poly.pdbx_strand_id
1 'polypeptide(L)'
;CSNKSGIDCIIVQPCTKRIHHGFEYEDVGCEISDDLSECGIILEVKQPKMEMIKLDRDYTFFSHTHKAQRENFPFLDEILKERASLYDYELIVGENGRRLLAFGKFADRVGMIEFFSGLGKRYLLWVKK
;
A
#
# COMPACT_ATOMS: atom_id res chain seq x y z
N CYS A 1 11.01 19.14 10.89
CA CYS A 1 9.87 18.44 11.52
C CYS A 1 9.92 18.65 13.04
N SER A 2 8.80 19.05 13.65
CA SER A 2 8.71 19.48 15.05
C SER A 2 8.42 18.30 15.99
N ASN A 3 9.22 18.16 17.05
CA ASN A 3 9.28 17.11 18.09
C ASN A 3 7.98 16.84 18.90
N LYS A 4 6.86 16.46 18.27
CA LYS A 4 5.66 16.00 18.98
C LYS A 4 5.21 14.58 18.63
N SER A 5 5.61 14.04 17.48
CA SER A 5 5.19 12.72 16.99
C SER A 5 6.23 11.60 17.20
N GLY A 6 7.47 11.94 17.58
CA GLY A 6 8.57 10.97 17.63
C GLY A 6 9.03 10.48 16.25
N ILE A 7 8.65 11.18 15.18
CA ILE A 7 9.05 10.90 13.80
C ILE A 7 10.14 11.89 13.40
N ASP A 8 11.34 11.39 13.14
CA ASP A 8 12.50 12.22 12.78
C ASP A 8 12.40 12.74 11.35
N CYS A 9 12.14 11.86 10.38
CA CYS A 9 12.02 12.17 8.96
C CYS A 9 10.95 11.33 8.26
N ILE A 10 10.46 11.82 7.11
CA ILE A 10 9.59 11.08 6.20
C ILE A 10 10.22 11.16 4.81
N ILE A 11 10.68 10.02 4.31
CA ILE A 11 11.28 9.88 2.98
C ILE A 11 10.25 9.26 2.05
N VAL A 12 10.10 9.84 0.87
CA VAL A 12 9.13 9.40 -0.15
C VAL A 12 9.85 9.09 -1.44
N GLN A 13 9.75 7.83 -1.89
CA GLN A 13 10.33 7.43 -3.18
C GLN A 13 9.64 8.15 -4.36
N PRO A 14 10.39 8.62 -5.36
CA PRO A 14 9.84 9.10 -6.62
C PRO A 14 8.92 8.06 -7.28
N CYS A 15 7.74 8.49 -7.74
CA CYS A 15 6.81 7.59 -8.43
C CYS A 15 5.98 8.37 -9.47
N THR A 16 5.95 7.86 -10.71
CA THR A 16 5.17 8.44 -11.82
C THR A 16 3.74 7.91 -11.89
N LYS A 17 3.41 6.87 -11.12
CA LYS A 17 2.09 6.20 -11.15
C LYS A 17 1.12 6.73 -10.08
N ARG A 18 1.63 7.43 -9.06
CA ARG A 18 0.79 7.97 -7.98
C ARG A 18 0.02 9.20 -8.44
N ILE A 19 -1.13 9.43 -7.83
CA ILE A 19 -1.99 10.59 -8.13
C ILE A 19 -1.43 11.90 -7.54
N HIS A 20 -0.64 11.82 -6.48
CA HIS A 20 0.03 12.97 -5.85
C HIS A 20 1.46 13.10 -6.35
N HIS A 21 1.85 14.28 -6.80
CA HIS A 21 3.17 14.54 -7.33
C HIS A 21 4.22 14.68 -6.22
N GLY A 22 5.51 14.57 -6.57
CA GLY A 22 6.61 14.73 -5.60
C GLY A 22 6.59 16.07 -4.87
N PHE A 23 6.32 17.16 -5.59
CA PHE A 23 6.27 18.49 -5.01
C PHE A 23 5.20 18.63 -3.91
N GLU A 24 4.07 17.89 -4.00
CA GLU A 24 3.04 17.91 -2.94
C GLU A 24 3.55 17.34 -1.62
N TYR A 25 4.51 16.41 -1.68
CA TYR A 25 5.17 15.85 -0.49
C TYR A 25 6.26 16.79 0.03
N GLU A 26 7.04 17.40 -0.86
CA GLU A 26 8.05 18.40 -0.50
C GLU A 26 7.41 19.62 0.19
N ASP A 27 6.25 20.08 -0.30
CA ASP A 27 5.48 21.20 0.25
C ASP A 27 5.02 20.96 1.71
N VAL A 28 4.84 19.69 2.11
CA VAL A 28 4.50 19.31 3.49
C VAL A 28 5.72 18.91 4.32
N GLY A 29 6.93 19.05 3.76
CA GLY A 29 8.21 18.83 4.44
C GLY A 29 8.75 17.40 4.39
N CYS A 30 8.28 16.57 3.46
CA CYS A 30 8.88 15.27 3.18
C CYS A 30 10.14 15.41 2.31
N GLU A 31 11.05 14.45 2.42
CA GLU A 31 12.22 14.33 1.56
C GLU A 31 11.93 13.37 0.40
N ILE A 32 12.30 13.76 -0.82
CA ILE A 32 12.21 12.90 -1.99
C ILE A 32 13.55 12.20 -2.20
N SER A 33 13.58 10.88 -2.07
CA SER A 33 14.78 10.07 -2.29
C SER A 33 14.43 8.66 -2.73
N ASP A 34 15.22 8.09 -3.65
CA ASP A 34 15.10 6.68 -4.03
C ASP A 34 15.64 5.73 -2.93
N ASP A 35 16.55 6.23 -2.09
CA ASP A 35 17.16 5.43 -1.02
C ASP A 35 16.32 5.48 0.26
N LEU A 36 15.91 4.30 0.71
CA LEU A 36 15.15 4.10 1.95
C LEU A 36 16.00 3.51 3.08
N SER A 37 17.32 3.48 2.93
CA SER A 37 18.22 2.85 3.91
C SER A 37 18.14 3.47 5.30
N GLU A 38 17.81 4.76 5.40
CA GLU A 38 17.67 5.48 6.67
C GLU A 38 16.33 5.23 7.38
N CYS A 39 15.32 4.70 6.65
CA CYS A 39 14.01 4.45 7.22
C CYS A 39 14.04 3.23 8.13
N GLY A 40 13.59 3.37 9.37
CA GLY A 40 13.35 2.22 10.27
C GLY A 40 12.10 1.42 9.87
N ILE A 41 11.08 2.12 9.35
CA ILE A 41 9.81 1.54 8.91
C ILE A 41 9.55 1.96 7.45
N ILE A 42 9.22 0.98 6.61
CA ILE A 42 8.84 1.17 5.21
C ILE A 42 7.35 0.88 5.04
N LEU A 43 6.62 1.86 4.49
CA LEU A 43 5.16 1.79 4.29
C LEU A 43 4.83 1.64 2.82
N GLU A 44 4.13 0.56 2.47
CA GLU A 44 3.73 0.28 1.08
C GLU A 44 2.27 -0.16 0.99
N VAL A 45 1.63 0.05 -0.17
CA VAL A 45 0.25 -0.44 -0.38
C VAL A 45 0.24 -1.92 -0.78
N LYS A 46 1.25 -2.37 -1.52
CA LYS A 46 1.37 -3.73 -2.05
C LYS A 46 2.68 -4.34 -1.61
N GLN A 47 2.78 -5.65 -1.80
CA GLN A 47 3.99 -6.41 -1.54
C GLN A 47 5.17 -5.91 -2.42
N PRO A 48 6.33 -5.59 -1.82
CA PRO A 48 7.53 -5.23 -2.56
C PRO A 48 8.11 -6.44 -3.30
N LYS A 49 9.05 -6.19 -4.21
CA LYS A 49 9.85 -7.27 -4.79
C LYS A 49 10.76 -7.87 -3.71
N MET A 50 11.03 -9.18 -3.78
CA MET A 50 11.91 -9.87 -2.82
C MET A 50 13.30 -9.21 -2.75
N GLU A 51 13.86 -8.76 -3.88
CA GLU A 51 15.16 -8.09 -3.97
C GLU A 51 15.23 -6.72 -3.25
N MET A 52 14.08 -6.15 -2.88
CA MET A 52 13.99 -4.85 -2.23
C MET A 52 13.91 -4.95 -0.70
N ILE A 53 13.82 -6.17 -0.15
CA ILE A 53 13.80 -6.38 1.29
C ILE A 53 15.20 -6.12 1.84
N LYS A 54 15.28 -5.19 2.78
CA LYS A 54 16.50 -4.76 3.45
C LYS A 54 16.59 -5.43 4.81
N LEU A 55 17.82 -5.77 5.19
CA LEU A 55 18.17 -6.37 6.48
C LEU A 55 17.74 -5.48 7.66
N ASP A 56 17.15 -6.11 8.69
CA ASP A 56 16.77 -5.47 9.96
C ASP A 56 15.88 -4.22 9.73
N ARG A 57 14.80 -4.38 8.96
CA ARG A 57 13.81 -3.32 8.66
C ARG A 57 12.39 -3.77 8.93
N ASP A 58 11.56 -2.80 9.30
CA ASP A 58 10.14 -3.03 9.51
C ASP A 58 9.35 -2.64 8.26
N TYR A 59 8.45 -3.53 7.82
CA TYR A 59 7.61 -3.30 6.66
C TYR A 59 6.14 -3.39 7.01
N THR A 60 5.34 -2.49 6.42
CA THR A 60 3.89 -2.49 6.59
C THR A 60 3.17 -2.37 5.25
N PHE A 61 2.43 -3.41 4.86
CA PHE A 61 1.64 -3.47 3.62
C PHE A 61 0.59 -4.58 3.66
N PHE A 62 -0.27 -4.68 2.65
CA PHE A 62 -1.17 -5.83 2.47
C PHE A 62 -0.37 -7.02 1.92
N SER A 63 0.07 -7.92 2.80
CA SER A 63 0.98 -9.01 2.42
C SER A 63 0.28 -10.19 1.77
N HIS A 64 -1.03 -10.36 2.04
CA HIS A 64 -1.81 -11.54 1.63
C HIS A 64 -1.22 -12.86 2.15
N THR A 65 -0.37 -12.84 3.18
CA THR A 65 0.32 -14.03 3.70
C THR A 65 -0.50 -14.78 4.75
N HIS A 66 -1.32 -14.10 5.56
CA HIS A 66 -2.03 -14.73 6.69
C HIS A 66 -3.06 -15.81 6.27
N LYS A 67 -3.49 -15.82 5.00
CA LYS A 67 -4.38 -16.84 4.43
C LYS A 67 -3.65 -18.13 4.02
N ALA A 68 -2.34 -18.23 4.30
CA ALA A 68 -1.50 -19.37 4.00
C ALA A 68 -1.53 -19.82 2.51
N GLN A 69 -1.60 -18.86 1.60
CA GLN A 69 -1.51 -19.12 0.17
C GLN A 69 -0.07 -19.48 -0.19
N ARG A 70 0.13 -20.65 -0.83
CA ARG A 70 1.47 -21.21 -1.12
C ARG A 70 2.37 -20.27 -1.93
N GLU A 71 1.77 -19.47 -2.81
CA GLU A 71 2.46 -18.47 -3.64
C GLU A 71 3.19 -17.42 -2.81
N ASN A 72 2.74 -17.17 -1.56
CA ASN A 72 3.28 -16.13 -0.70
C ASN A 72 4.32 -16.66 0.32
N PHE A 73 4.59 -17.97 0.36
CA PHE A 73 5.58 -18.55 1.28
C PHE A 73 7.02 -18.12 0.98
N PRO A 74 7.50 -18.10 -0.28
CA PRO A 74 8.86 -17.66 -0.57
C PRO A 74 9.14 -16.24 -0.06
N PHE A 75 8.13 -15.38 -0.05
CA PHE A 75 8.26 -14.03 0.46
C PHE A 75 8.38 -13.98 1.99
N LEU A 76 7.63 -14.83 2.72
CA LEU A 76 7.80 -14.95 4.17
C LEU A 76 9.18 -15.48 4.54
N ASP A 77 9.69 -16.44 3.76
CA ASP A 77 11.05 -16.96 3.96
C ASP A 77 12.09 -15.86 3.79
N GLU A 78 11.91 -14.96 2.82
CA GLU A 78 12.81 -13.82 2.60
C GLU A 78 12.72 -12.80 3.75
N ILE A 79 11.51 -12.48 4.24
CA ILE A 79 11.33 -11.62 5.43
C ILE A 79 12.09 -12.18 6.64
N LEU A 80 11.98 -13.49 6.88
CA LEU A 80 12.68 -14.16 7.96
C LEU A 80 14.20 -14.15 7.77
N LYS A 81 14.67 -14.42 6.55
CA LYS A 81 16.10 -14.42 6.20
C LYS A 81 16.73 -13.05 6.43
N GLU A 82 16.05 -11.98 6.04
CA GLU A 82 16.51 -10.60 6.22
C GLU A 82 16.22 -10.04 7.62
N ARG A 83 15.71 -10.86 8.55
CA ARG A 83 15.35 -10.44 9.93
C ARG A 83 14.44 -9.20 9.94
N ALA A 84 13.60 -9.08 8.92
CA ALA A 84 12.64 -8.00 8.78
C ALA A 84 11.37 -8.30 9.59
N SER A 85 10.73 -7.26 10.11
CA SER A 85 9.40 -7.39 10.72
C SER A 85 8.33 -7.07 9.69
N LEU A 86 7.26 -7.86 9.65
CA LEU A 86 6.11 -7.63 8.76
C LEU A 86 4.85 -7.33 9.56
N TYR A 87 4.28 -6.15 9.34
CA TYR A 87 2.99 -5.73 9.87
C TYR A 87 1.95 -5.76 8.74
N ASP A 88 1.09 -6.79 8.72
CA ASP A 88 0.06 -6.94 7.69
C ASP A 88 -1.12 -5.98 7.94
N TYR A 89 -1.34 -5.01 7.03
CA TYR A 89 -2.47 -4.09 7.09
C TYR A 89 -3.82 -4.80 7.19
N GLU A 90 -3.94 -6.01 6.62
CA GLU A 90 -5.20 -6.76 6.64
C GLU A 90 -5.63 -7.18 8.06
N LEU A 91 -4.67 -7.26 8.99
CA LEU A 91 -4.87 -7.72 10.36
C LEU A 91 -4.96 -6.57 11.39
N ILE A 92 -4.82 -5.31 10.95
CA ILE A 92 -4.95 -4.16 11.86
C ILE A 92 -6.43 -3.90 12.16
N VAL A 93 -6.82 -4.17 13.41
CA VAL A 93 -8.18 -4.03 13.94
C VAL A 93 -8.23 -3.05 15.11
N GLY A 94 -9.34 -2.34 15.24
CA GLY A 94 -9.61 -1.47 16.39
C GLY A 94 -10.13 -2.25 17.61
N GLU A 95 -10.41 -1.54 18.69
CA GLU A 95 -10.90 -2.11 19.96
C GLU A 95 -12.18 -2.93 19.82
N ASN A 96 -13.02 -2.59 18.84
CA ASN A 96 -14.27 -3.28 18.53
C ASN A 96 -14.10 -4.47 17.56
N GLY A 97 -12.86 -4.86 17.25
CA GLY A 97 -12.54 -5.94 16.32
C GLY A 97 -12.80 -5.59 14.85
N ARG A 98 -13.19 -4.35 14.52
CA ARG A 98 -13.37 -3.92 13.13
C ARG A 98 -12.03 -3.56 12.52
N ARG A 99 -11.82 -3.99 11.28
CA ARG A 99 -10.64 -3.62 10.49
C ARG A 99 -10.58 -2.11 10.29
N LEU A 100 -9.44 -1.51 10.60
CA LEU A 100 -9.23 -0.07 10.45
C LEU A 100 -8.85 0.33 9.03
N LEU A 101 -8.17 -0.58 8.31
CA LEU A 101 -7.65 -0.34 6.97
C LEU A 101 -8.41 -1.18 5.94
N ALA A 102 -9.25 -0.52 5.14
CA ALA A 102 -9.97 -1.16 4.05
C ALA A 102 -10.35 -0.16 2.95
N PHE A 103 -10.41 -0.63 1.72
CA PHE A 103 -10.79 0.18 0.56
C PHE A 103 -12.29 0.12 0.21
N GLY A 104 -13.12 -0.49 1.07
CA GLY A 104 -14.53 -0.83 0.78
C GLY A 104 -15.36 0.32 0.23
N LYS A 105 -15.36 1.47 0.90
CA LYS A 105 -16.14 2.66 0.48
C LYS A 105 -15.82 3.12 -0.94
N PHE A 106 -14.56 3.06 -1.36
CA PHE A 106 -14.16 3.43 -2.71
C PHE A 106 -14.42 2.30 -3.70
N ALA A 107 -14.22 1.05 -3.31
CA ALA A 107 -14.55 -0.12 -4.12
C ALA A 107 -16.04 -0.14 -4.51
N ASP A 108 -16.94 0.16 -3.58
CA ASP A 108 -18.38 0.24 -3.82
C ASP A 108 -18.72 1.29 -4.88
N ARG A 109 -18.11 2.48 -4.75
CA ARG A 109 -18.31 3.59 -5.69
C ARG A 109 -17.80 3.25 -7.09
N VAL A 110 -16.61 2.66 -7.18
CA VAL A 110 -16.03 2.24 -8.47
C VAL A 110 -16.91 1.15 -9.10
N GLY A 111 -17.36 0.17 -8.32
CA GLY A 111 -18.24 -0.89 -8.80
C GLY A 111 -19.57 -0.35 -9.36
N MET A 112 -20.17 0.62 -8.67
CA MET A 112 -21.40 1.29 -9.16
C MET A 112 -21.17 2.04 -10.47
N ILE A 113 -20.07 2.80 -10.59
CA ILE A 113 -19.73 3.55 -11.80
C ILE A 113 -19.47 2.61 -12.98
N GLU A 114 -18.67 1.55 -12.76
CA GLU A 114 -18.38 0.54 -13.78
C GLU A 114 -19.64 -0.19 -14.22
N PHE A 115 -20.54 -0.52 -13.30
CA PHE A 115 -21.82 -1.12 -13.61
C PHE A 115 -22.67 -0.23 -14.53
N PHE A 116 -22.85 1.04 -14.18
CA PHE A 116 -23.61 1.98 -15.02
C PHE A 116 -22.94 2.24 -16.37
N SER A 117 -21.61 2.33 -16.41
CA SER A 117 -20.83 2.46 -17.65
C SER A 117 -21.02 1.24 -18.57
N GLY A 118 -20.93 0.04 -18.02
CA GLY A 118 -21.17 -1.22 -18.74
C GLY A 118 -22.61 -1.32 -19.26
N LEU A 119 -23.58 -0.93 -18.44
CA LEU A 119 -24.98 -0.90 -18.83
C LEU A 119 -25.24 0.07 -19.99
N GLY A 120 -24.65 1.27 -19.92
CA GLY A 120 -24.69 2.27 -20.99
C GLY A 120 -24.11 1.74 -22.30
N LYS A 121 -22.92 1.12 -22.26
CA LYS A 121 -22.29 0.48 -23.43
C LYS A 121 -23.19 -0.60 -24.04
N ARG A 122 -23.81 -1.44 -23.20
CA ARG A 122 -24.72 -2.51 -23.66
C ARG A 122 -25.94 -1.95 -24.41
N TYR A 123 -26.59 -0.93 -23.87
CA TYR A 123 -27.76 -0.34 -24.49
C TYR A 123 -27.41 0.48 -25.75
N LEU A 124 -26.27 1.18 -25.77
CA LEU A 124 -25.81 1.89 -26.97
C LEU A 124 -25.52 0.94 -28.14
N LEU A 125 -24.95 -0.25 -27.85
CA LEU A 125 -24.73 -1.29 -28.85
C LEU A 125 -26.04 -1.90 -29.37
N TRP A 126 -27.11 -1.91 -28.56
CA TRP A 126 -28.45 -2.35 -28.95
C TRP A 126 -29.17 -1.36 -29.86
N VAL A 127 -28.93 -0.05 -29.72
CA VAL A 127 -29.57 0.99 -30.54
C VAL A 127 -28.96 1.09 -31.96
N LYS A 128 -27.78 0.50 -32.19
CA LYS A 128 -27.10 0.47 -33.50
C LYS A 128 -27.37 -0.79 -34.34
N LYS A 129 -28.27 -1.68 -33.91
CA LYS A 129 -28.74 -2.85 -34.67
C LYS A 129 -30.21 -2.65 -35.05
#